data_AF-A0A923VAQ9-F1
#
_entry.id   AF-A0A923VAQ9-F1
#
_cell.length_a   1.000
_cell.length_b   1.000
_cell.length_c   1.000
_cell.angle_alpha   90.00
_cell.angle_beta   90.00
_cell.angle_gamma   90.00
#
_symmetry.space_group_name_H-M   'P 1'
#
loop_
_entity.id
_entity.type
_entity.pdbx_description
1 polymer ?
#
loop_
_entity_poly.entity_id
_entity_poly.type
_entity_poly.pdbx_seq_one_letter_code
_entity_poly.pdbx_strand_id
1 'polypeptide(L)'
;MSFIFSVTGCQTEKKPSILIIAIDRLSFNSFACSDDKSVTNSGLSVLCREALRFTHAYTTSTQSAAAVGSLLTGLYPYQHQLHRSFNRIDYKTTQLQTLAGQNGYRTAFWSGGPSILKKTGLSKDFEVFDDSSFLEKKNYFSNLKYQTDLFLNWSLESKLPYFATIYNSELENLNEGESEISSFEKIDETLAHFFDELKKNNLWENNYIVVTGLQGQSIYSRLRETPFSNLHSENTHVLLFVKPPRQKGDEGVNWKIDSAMTLADLGYSLMKTIAPDFQNPIDLQFPVWDFSQLWLPGDGTSETFNLNESRHLILESANTWKSHIEARFAVLYKNLIYLEDSKDEVYNVLTDGLETIDLSASQKEFMADNQKELSLVRAQKNLLKWTDFRTAQYDAVLANREYWSKPNARIGVLESELKNSDKKAIAKNPLSVIAVQTLLNKDKNIEAKLKISAAEKEALFSEARRQSLNLSLENIWGIWSADKEWLQSDFIKEYQ
;
A
#
# COMPACT_ATOMS: atom_id res chain seq x y z
N MET A 1 47.95 -36.81 -36.56
CA MET A 1 46.99 -36.84 -35.43
C MET A 1 46.96 -35.44 -34.85
N SER A 2 46.14 -34.56 -35.43
CA SER A 2 46.05 -33.15 -35.03
C SER A 2 45.09 -33.03 -33.85
N PHE A 3 45.62 -32.64 -32.69
CA PHE A 3 44.80 -32.28 -31.54
C PHE A 3 44.28 -30.85 -31.73
N ILE A 4 42.98 -30.72 -31.94
CA ILE A 4 42.26 -29.45 -31.87
C ILE A 4 42.00 -29.18 -30.39
N PHE A 5 42.73 -28.22 -29.82
CA PHE A 5 42.39 -27.64 -28.51
C PHE A 5 41.14 -26.78 -28.68
N SER A 6 39.99 -27.30 -28.24
CA SER A 6 38.78 -26.51 -28.11
C SER A 6 38.91 -25.67 -26.84
N VAL A 7 39.10 -24.36 -27.00
CA VAL A 7 39.06 -23.40 -25.89
C VAL A 7 37.58 -23.14 -25.61
N THR A 8 36.99 -23.93 -24.70
CA THR A 8 35.70 -23.59 -24.10
C THR A 8 35.94 -22.39 -23.18
N GLY A 9 35.67 -21.19 -23.70
CA GLY A 9 35.57 -20.00 -22.87
C GLY A 9 34.44 -20.21 -21.86
N CYS A 10 34.77 -20.17 -20.56
CA CYS A 10 33.78 -19.95 -19.51
C CYS A 10 33.11 -18.59 -19.77
N GLN A 11 31.97 -18.57 -20.45
CA GLN A 11 31.01 -17.50 -20.24
C GLN A 11 30.51 -17.67 -18.81
N THR A 12 31.07 -16.89 -17.88
CA THR A 12 30.43 -16.67 -16.59
C THR A 12 29.06 -16.07 -16.89
N GLU A 13 27.98 -16.82 -16.68
CA GLU A 13 26.63 -16.28 -16.79
C GLU A 13 26.53 -15.02 -15.94
N LYS A 14 26.14 -13.91 -16.58
CA LYS A 14 26.07 -12.62 -15.91
C LYS A 14 24.91 -12.67 -14.92
N LYS A 15 25.22 -12.55 -13.62
CA LYS A 15 24.20 -12.48 -12.57
C LYS A 15 23.21 -11.35 -12.88
N PRO A 16 21.89 -11.60 -12.93
CA PRO A 16 20.91 -10.56 -13.16
C PRO A 16 20.86 -9.61 -11.96
N SER A 17 20.73 -8.32 -12.25
CA SER A 17 20.51 -7.29 -11.22
C SER A 17 19.03 -7.27 -10.81
N ILE A 18 18.74 -6.67 -9.66
CA ILE A 18 17.39 -6.51 -9.13
C ILE A 18 17.15 -5.04 -8.85
N LEU A 19 16.15 -4.46 -9.51
CA LEU A 19 15.63 -3.12 -9.21
C LEU A 19 14.21 -3.24 -8.65
N ILE A 20 13.99 -2.66 -7.47
CA ILE A 20 12.65 -2.49 -6.90
C ILE A 20 12.24 -1.02 -7.01
N ILE A 21 11.04 -0.78 -7.51
CA ILE A 21 10.35 0.51 -7.51
C ILE A 21 9.13 0.36 -6.59
N ALA A 22 9.27 0.85 -5.36
CA ALA A 22 8.25 0.78 -4.33
C ALA A 22 7.55 2.14 -4.19
N ILE A 23 6.24 2.19 -4.45
CA ILE A 23 5.49 3.44 -4.57
C ILE A 23 4.40 3.49 -3.49
N ASP A 24 4.37 4.56 -2.68
CA ASP A 24 3.23 4.81 -1.78
C ASP A 24 1.97 5.14 -2.60
N ARG A 25 0.81 4.71 -2.11
CA ARG A 25 -0.53 4.88 -2.72
C ARG A 25 -0.77 4.14 -4.05
N LEU A 26 0.08 3.18 -4.39
CA LEU A 26 -0.13 2.33 -5.57
C LEU A 26 -0.99 1.09 -5.25
N SER A 27 -2.28 1.33 -5.02
CA SER A 27 -3.27 0.27 -4.72
C SER A 27 -3.55 -0.63 -5.92
N PHE A 28 -4.01 -1.87 -5.68
CA PHE A 28 -4.39 -2.79 -6.75
C PHE A 28 -5.48 -2.20 -7.68
N ASN A 29 -6.42 -1.45 -7.12
CA ASN A 29 -7.53 -0.86 -7.85
C ASN A 29 -7.17 0.43 -8.62
N SER A 30 -5.94 0.95 -8.48
CA SER A 30 -5.53 2.15 -9.22
C SER A 30 -5.28 1.89 -10.70
N PHE A 31 -5.11 0.64 -11.10
CA PHE A 31 -4.82 0.27 -12.49
C PHE A 31 -5.41 -1.09 -12.84
N ALA A 32 -6.08 -1.17 -13.99
CA ALA A 32 -6.53 -2.43 -14.56
C ALA A 32 -5.74 -2.74 -15.82
N CYS A 33 -5.14 -3.93 -15.90
CA CYS A 33 -4.57 -4.42 -17.15
C CYS A 33 -5.71 -4.63 -18.15
N SER A 34 -5.72 -3.87 -19.24
CA SER A 34 -6.64 -4.05 -20.37
C SER A 34 -5.93 -4.82 -21.49
N ASP A 35 -6.70 -5.62 -22.24
CA ASP A 35 -6.23 -6.27 -23.48
C ASP A 35 -6.09 -5.27 -24.64
N ASP A 36 -6.53 -4.03 -24.45
CA ASP A 36 -6.52 -3.01 -25.49
C ASP A 36 -5.10 -2.47 -25.71
N LYS A 37 -4.56 -2.70 -26.91
CA LYS A 37 -3.15 -2.51 -27.26
C LYS A 37 -2.73 -1.03 -27.43
N SER A 38 -3.60 -0.07 -27.11
CA SER A 38 -3.54 1.29 -27.66
C SER A 38 -2.99 2.38 -26.74
N VAL A 39 -2.74 2.11 -25.44
CA VAL A 39 -2.19 3.15 -24.55
C VAL A 39 -0.67 3.27 -24.78
N THR A 40 -0.28 4.20 -25.66
CA THR A 40 1.11 4.31 -26.15
C THR A 40 2.13 4.85 -25.14
N ASN A 41 1.72 5.34 -23.95
CA ASN A 41 2.62 5.95 -22.97
C ASN A 41 2.38 5.44 -21.51
N SER A 42 2.02 4.17 -21.32
CA SER A 42 1.75 3.61 -19.98
C SER A 42 2.77 2.56 -19.57
N GLY A 43 3.51 2.81 -18.48
CA GLY A 43 4.52 1.90 -17.94
C GLY A 43 3.89 0.66 -17.30
N LEU A 44 2.79 0.82 -16.57
CA LEU A 44 2.01 -0.28 -16.02
C LEU A 44 1.42 -1.16 -17.12
N SER A 45 1.01 -0.58 -18.26
CA SER A 45 0.61 -1.37 -19.44
C SER A 45 1.77 -2.19 -20.02
N VAL A 46 3.01 -1.67 -19.99
CA VAL A 46 4.21 -2.45 -20.36
C VAL A 46 4.37 -3.63 -19.41
N LEU A 47 4.28 -3.42 -18.10
CA LEU A 47 4.38 -4.48 -17.11
C LEU A 47 3.26 -5.52 -17.23
N CYS A 48 2.03 -5.13 -17.53
CA CYS A 48 0.94 -6.08 -17.80
C CYS A 48 1.28 -7.07 -18.92
N ARG A 49 2.09 -6.68 -19.90
CA ARG A 49 2.51 -7.56 -21.02
C ARG A 49 3.84 -8.26 -20.76
N GLU A 50 4.66 -7.68 -19.89
CA GLU A 50 6.06 -8.04 -19.74
C GLU A 50 6.45 -8.55 -18.34
N ALA A 51 5.50 -8.72 -17.43
CA ALA A 51 5.77 -9.17 -16.06
C ALA A 51 4.83 -10.27 -15.57
N LEU A 52 5.27 -10.98 -14.54
CA LEU A 52 4.39 -11.71 -13.64
C LEU A 52 3.55 -10.71 -12.86
N ARG A 53 2.22 -10.84 -12.92
CA ARG A 53 1.29 -9.96 -12.21
C ARG A 53 0.59 -10.73 -11.10
N PHE A 54 0.77 -10.29 -9.87
CA PHE A 54 0.10 -10.87 -8.72
C PHE A 54 -1.22 -10.16 -8.46
N THR A 55 -2.32 -10.91 -8.43
CA THR A 55 -3.66 -10.33 -8.21
C THR A 55 -4.10 -10.27 -6.76
N HIS A 56 -3.38 -10.93 -5.86
CA HIS A 56 -3.65 -10.94 -4.42
C HIS A 56 -2.39 -10.58 -3.64
N ALA A 57 -1.76 -9.44 -3.99
CA ALA A 57 -0.59 -8.93 -3.30
C ALA A 57 -0.97 -7.91 -2.22
N TYR A 58 -0.52 -8.12 -0.99
CA TYR A 58 -0.86 -7.28 0.15
C TYR A 58 0.38 -6.63 0.77
N THR A 59 0.27 -5.37 1.17
CA THR A 59 1.31 -4.78 2.03
C THR A 59 1.27 -5.42 3.40
N THR A 60 2.45 -5.62 4.00
CA THR A 60 2.56 -6.08 5.39
C THR A 60 2.24 -4.99 6.40
N SER A 61 2.27 -3.72 5.97
CA SER A 61 1.89 -2.60 6.82
C SER A 61 1.43 -1.37 6.06
N THR A 62 0.50 -0.65 6.68
CA THR A 62 0.09 0.70 6.25
C THR A 62 1.15 1.77 6.54
N GLN A 63 2.24 1.43 7.23
CA GLN A 63 3.38 2.30 7.48
C GLN A 63 4.49 1.97 6.48
N SER A 64 4.85 2.92 5.60
CA SER A 64 5.80 2.68 4.50
C SER A 64 7.17 2.15 4.97
N ALA A 65 7.66 2.63 6.13
CA ALA A 65 8.90 2.13 6.71
C ALA A 65 8.82 0.65 7.13
N ALA A 66 7.69 0.23 7.68
CA ALA A 66 7.47 -1.15 8.08
C ALA A 66 7.29 -2.06 6.86
N ALA A 67 6.52 -1.62 5.86
CA ALA A 67 6.33 -2.31 4.60
C ALA A 67 7.65 -2.53 3.83
N VAL A 68 8.49 -1.49 3.70
CA VAL A 68 9.84 -1.63 3.12
C VAL A 68 10.75 -2.46 4.00
N GLY A 69 10.61 -2.39 5.32
CA GLY A 69 11.29 -3.30 6.23
C GLY A 69 11.00 -4.76 5.91
N SER A 70 9.73 -5.11 5.66
CA SER A 70 9.35 -6.46 5.27
C SER A 70 9.89 -6.85 3.90
N LEU A 71 9.81 -5.94 2.93
CA LEU A 71 10.38 -6.14 1.60
C LEU A 71 11.91 -6.41 1.63
N LEU A 72 12.64 -5.73 2.51
CA LEU A 72 14.10 -5.87 2.62
C LEU A 72 14.54 -7.00 3.57
N THR A 73 13.64 -7.65 4.28
CA THR A 73 14.01 -8.70 5.27
C THR A 73 13.31 -10.04 5.02
N GLY A 74 12.23 -10.04 4.25
CA GLY A 74 11.33 -11.19 4.13
C GLY A 74 10.65 -11.55 5.44
N LEU A 75 10.50 -10.59 6.36
CA LEU A 75 9.88 -10.77 7.68
C LEU A 75 8.68 -9.84 7.84
N TYR A 76 7.72 -10.21 8.67
CA TYR A 76 6.62 -9.31 9.04
C TYR A 76 7.09 -8.22 10.04
N PRO A 77 6.36 -7.09 10.16
CA PRO A 77 6.70 -5.99 11.06
C PRO A 77 6.96 -6.40 12.51
N TYR A 78 6.11 -7.26 13.08
CA TYR A 78 6.31 -7.80 14.43
C TYR A 78 7.56 -8.69 14.56
N GLN A 79 8.11 -9.21 13.47
CA GLN A 79 9.33 -10.02 13.52
C GLN A 79 10.58 -9.12 13.45
N HIS A 80 10.63 -8.17 12.50
CA HIS A 80 11.77 -7.27 12.33
C HIS A 80 11.72 -6.01 13.21
N GLN A 81 10.63 -5.78 13.95
CA GLN A 81 10.46 -4.71 14.97
C GLN A 81 10.48 -3.27 14.42
N LEU A 82 10.38 -3.11 13.09
CA LEU A 82 10.23 -1.80 12.46
C LEU A 82 8.75 -1.60 12.17
N HIS A 83 8.05 -0.97 13.12
CA HIS A 83 6.61 -0.74 13.05
C HIS A 83 6.25 0.62 12.42
N ARG A 84 7.12 1.62 12.60
CA ARG A 84 6.89 3.03 12.23
C ARG A 84 8.20 3.67 11.79
N SER A 85 8.13 4.79 11.07
CA SER A 85 9.29 5.54 10.53
C SER A 85 10.29 6.06 11.58
N PHE A 86 9.95 6.02 12.87
CA PHE A 86 10.82 6.39 13.98
C PHE A 86 11.27 5.21 14.85
N ASN A 87 10.81 4.00 14.55
CA ASN A 87 11.41 2.79 15.10
C ASN A 87 12.66 2.42 14.29
N ARG A 88 13.43 1.46 14.81
CA ARG A 88 14.68 1.02 14.19
C ARG A 88 14.72 -0.50 14.18
N ILE A 89 15.03 -1.06 13.02
CA ILE A 89 15.29 -2.50 12.87
C ILE A 89 16.55 -2.89 13.65
N ASP A 90 16.56 -4.09 14.24
CA ASP A 90 17.76 -4.65 14.88
C ASP A 90 18.90 -4.73 13.84
N TYR A 91 20.09 -4.28 14.24
CA TYR A 91 21.28 -4.35 13.41
C TYR A 91 21.65 -5.80 13.04
N LYS A 92 21.24 -6.80 13.83
CA LYS A 92 21.50 -8.22 13.56
C LYS A 92 20.59 -8.81 12.50
N THR A 93 19.46 -8.18 12.21
CA THR A 93 18.55 -8.67 11.19
C THR A 93 19.26 -8.69 9.84
N THR A 94 19.26 -9.84 9.17
CA THR A 94 19.76 -9.99 7.81
C THR A 94 18.80 -9.26 6.88
N GLN A 95 19.36 -8.41 6.01
CA GLN A 95 18.60 -7.63 5.05
C GLN A 95 19.06 -7.98 3.62
N LEU A 96 18.20 -7.76 2.64
CA LEU A 96 18.39 -8.14 1.24
C LEU A 96 19.68 -7.51 0.67
N GLN A 97 19.97 -6.26 1.00
CA GLN A 97 21.21 -5.58 0.61
C GLN A 97 22.46 -6.18 1.27
N THR A 98 22.36 -6.66 2.52
CA THR A 98 23.49 -7.36 3.17
C THR A 98 23.81 -8.64 2.40
N LEU A 99 22.80 -9.44 2.06
CA LEU A 99 22.97 -10.64 1.25
C LEU A 99 23.46 -10.32 -0.17
N ALA A 100 22.94 -9.27 -0.79
CA ALA A 100 23.35 -8.82 -2.10
C ALA A 100 24.84 -8.44 -2.12
N GLY A 101 25.29 -7.62 -1.17
CA GLY A 101 26.69 -7.23 -1.03
C GLY A 101 27.61 -8.43 -0.83
N GLN A 102 27.23 -9.38 0.02
CA GLN A 102 27.96 -10.64 0.23
C GLN A 102 28.06 -11.50 -1.05
N ASN A 103 27.11 -11.35 -1.97
CA ASN A 103 27.07 -12.07 -3.25
C ASN A 103 27.65 -11.27 -4.44
N GLY A 104 28.32 -10.15 -4.16
CA GLY A 104 29.05 -9.35 -5.15
C GLY A 104 28.18 -8.32 -5.89
N TYR A 105 27.01 -7.97 -5.34
CA TYR A 105 26.17 -6.91 -5.88
C TYR A 105 26.57 -5.55 -5.31
N ARG A 106 26.50 -4.51 -6.15
CA ARG A 106 26.42 -3.12 -5.68
C ARG A 106 25.05 -2.86 -5.08
N THR A 107 24.94 -1.99 -4.08
CA THR A 107 23.68 -1.78 -3.36
C THR A 107 23.31 -0.30 -3.27
N ALA A 108 22.12 0.07 -3.76
CA ALA A 108 21.65 1.45 -3.69
C ALA A 108 20.20 1.58 -3.22
N PHE A 109 19.92 2.65 -2.48
CA PHE A 109 18.58 3.03 -2.05
C PHE A 109 18.38 4.53 -2.25
N TRP A 110 17.32 4.92 -2.95
CA TRP A 110 16.89 6.32 -3.06
C TRP A 110 15.56 6.51 -2.35
N SER A 111 15.59 7.29 -1.28
CA SER A 111 14.39 7.64 -0.51
C SER A 111 13.66 8.82 -1.13
N GLY A 112 12.36 8.66 -1.35
CA GLY A 112 11.49 9.67 -1.94
C GLY A 112 10.84 10.61 -0.94
N GLY A 113 10.97 10.35 0.37
CA GLY A 113 10.29 11.12 1.40
C GLY A 113 10.71 10.75 2.83
N PRO A 114 10.16 11.44 3.84
CA PRO A 114 10.63 11.37 5.24
C PRO A 114 10.28 10.06 5.97
N SER A 115 9.49 9.18 5.35
CA SER A 115 9.10 7.89 5.94
C SER A 115 10.30 6.94 6.06
N ILE A 116 11.27 7.02 5.16
CA ILE A 116 12.42 6.11 5.13
C ILE A 116 13.71 6.91 5.22
N LEU A 117 14.34 6.85 6.40
CA LEU A 117 15.55 7.58 6.77
C LEU A 117 16.58 6.62 7.34
N LYS A 118 17.87 6.97 7.33
CA LYS A 118 18.95 6.16 7.94
C LYS A 118 18.69 5.76 9.40
N LYS A 119 17.90 6.56 10.13
CA LYS A 119 17.52 6.27 11.52
C LYS A 119 16.73 4.96 11.68
N THR A 120 16.00 4.53 10.64
CA THR A 120 15.22 3.28 10.66
C THR A 120 16.10 2.03 10.68
N GLY A 121 17.39 2.16 10.35
CA GLY A 121 18.34 1.05 10.27
C GLY A 121 18.28 0.25 8.96
N LEU A 122 17.38 0.62 8.03
CA LEU A 122 17.32 0.06 6.69
C LEU A 122 18.52 0.47 5.81
N SER A 123 19.26 1.50 6.20
CA SER A 123 20.48 1.94 5.49
C SER A 123 21.68 1.03 5.65
N LYS A 124 21.60 0.03 6.53
CA LYS A 124 22.67 -0.94 6.78
C LYS A 124 23.11 -1.60 5.46
N ASP A 125 24.42 -1.64 5.21
CA ASP A 125 25.08 -2.33 4.08
C ASP A 125 24.67 -1.87 2.66
N PHE A 126 23.97 -0.75 2.53
CA PHE A 126 23.85 -0.05 1.25
C PHE A 126 25.16 0.71 0.94
N GLU A 127 25.71 0.52 -0.27
CA GLU A 127 26.80 1.35 -0.81
C GLU A 127 26.34 2.81 -0.93
N VAL A 128 25.12 3.01 -1.44
CA VAL A 128 24.46 4.31 -1.54
C VAL A 128 23.12 4.28 -0.82
N PHE A 129 22.93 5.18 0.14
CA PHE A 129 21.62 5.43 0.75
C PHE A 129 21.35 6.93 0.77
N ASP A 130 20.50 7.36 -0.16
CA ASP A 130 20.10 8.75 -0.31
C ASP A 130 18.79 9.01 0.46
N ASP A 131 18.92 9.71 1.57
CA ASP A 131 17.83 10.25 2.38
C ASP A 131 17.91 11.76 2.55
N SER A 132 18.68 12.42 1.67
CA SER A 132 18.92 13.86 1.68
C SER A 132 18.30 14.58 0.50
N SER A 133 18.18 13.93 -0.66
CA SER A 133 17.71 14.59 -1.89
C SER A 133 16.32 15.23 -1.78
N PHE A 134 15.41 14.63 -0.99
CA PHE A 134 14.09 15.22 -0.77
C PHE A 134 14.12 16.39 0.24
N LEU A 135 15.14 16.48 1.12
CA LEU A 135 15.29 17.58 2.08
C LEU A 135 15.65 18.90 1.39
N GLU A 136 16.24 18.84 0.20
CA GLU A 136 16.56 20.01 -0.62
C GLU A 136 15.33 20.56 -1.36
N LYS A 137 14.18 19.88 -1.26
CA LYS A 137 12.92 20.29 -1.92
C LYS A 137 12.02 21.02 -0.96
N LYS A 138 11.29 22.01 -1.48
CA LYS A 138 10.30 22.80 -0.73
C LYS A 138 9.19 21.92 -0.09
N ASN A 139 8.85 20.80 -0.74
CA ASN A 139 7.75 19.93 -0.33
C ASN A 139 8.21 18.62 0.33
N TYR A 140 9.51 18.43 0.63
CA TYR A 140 10.04 17.21 1.27
C TYR A 140 9.74 15.87 0.56
N PHE A 141 9.36 15.91 -0.73
CA PHE A 141 9.12 14.73 -1.56
C PHE A 141 9.91 14.83 -2.87
N SER A 142 10.48 13.70 -3.29
CA SER A 142 11.17 13.61 -4.59
C SER A 142 10.25 13.05 -5.65
N ASN A 143 10.29 13.68 -6.83
CA ASN A 143 9.58 13.16 -7.99
C ASN A 143 10.29 11.92 -8.55
N LEU A 144 9.51 10.98 -9.08
CA LEU A 144 10.01 9.69 -9.56
C LEU A 144 11.07 9.82 -10.67
N LYS A 145 10.90 10.75 -11.62
CA LYS A 145 11.84 11.01 -12.72
C LYS A 145 13.24 11.34 -12.19
N TYR A 146 13.31 12.17 -11.14
CA TYR A 146 14.59 12.52 -10.55
C TYR A 146 15.29 11.30 -9.95
N GLN A 147 14.55 10.44 -9.26
CA GLN A 147 15.10 9.22 -8.66
C GLN A 147 15.53 8.20 -9.73
N THR A 148 14.77 8.07 -10.83
CA THR A 148 15.17 7.21 -11.95
C THR A 148 16.41 7.72 -12.67
N ASP A 149 16.58 9.04 -12.80
CA ASP A 149 17.80 9.65 -13.36
C ASP A 149 19.03 9.36 -12.47
N LEU A 150 18.88 9.48 -11.13
CA LEU A 150 19.93 9.12 -10.18
C LEU A 150 20.32 7.64 -10.29
N PHE A 151 19.33 6.75 -10.39
CA PHE A 151 19.57 5.33 -10.59
C PHE A 151 20.29 5.03 -11.91
N LEU A 152 19.86 5.62 -13.02
CA LEU A 152 20.50 5.40 -14.33
C LEU A 152 21.96 5.84 -14.29
N ASN A 153 22.25 7.02 -13.75
CA ASN A 153 23.63 7.51 -13.62
C ASN A 153 24.48 6.53 -12.79
N TRP A 154 24.01 6.15 -11.60
CA TRP A 154 24.74 5.24 -10.71
C TRP A 154 24.93 3.83 -11.29
N SER A 155 23.90 3.28 -11.94
CA SER A 155 23.93 1.92 -12.48
C SER A 155 24.85 1.80 -13.70
N LEU A 156 25.02 2.87 -14.48
CA LEU A 156 25.89 2.89 -15.66
C LEU A 156 27.37 3.11 -15.34
N GLU A 157 27.71 3.54 -14.12
CA GLU A 157 29.11 3.70 -13.66
C GLU A 157 29.87 2.37 -13.58
N SER A 158 29.17 1.24 -13.44
CA SER A 158 29.78 -0.07 -13.26
C SER A 158 29.04 -1.17 -14.00
N LYS A 159 29.76 -2.22 -14.40
CA LYS A 159 29.17 -3.44 -15.00
C LYS A 159 28.84 -4.52 -13.97
N LEU A 160 29.17 -4.31 -12.69
CA LEU A 160 28.82 -5.22 -11.61
C LEU A 160 27.29 -5.35 -11.49
N PRO A 161 26.78 -6.53 -11.09
CA PRO A 161 25.36 -6.66 -10.79
C PRO A 161 24.98 -5.75 -9.62
N TYR A 162 23.71 -5.34 -9.56
CA TYR A 162 23.23 -4.46 -8.49
C TYR A 162 21.92 -4.93 -7.87
N PHE A 163 21.75 -4.59 -6.59
CA PHE A 163 20.48 -4.57 -5.91
C PHE A 163 20.14 -3.12 -5.60
N ALA A 164 19.05 -2.62 -6.18
CA ALA A 164 18.65 -1.23 -6.09
C ALA A 164 17.19 -1.11 -5.64
N THR A 165 16.89 -0.12 -4.81
CA THR A 165 15.51 0.22 -4.44
C THR A 165 15.27 1.73 -4.62
N ILE A 166 14.23 2.06 -5.39
CA ILE A 166 13.66 3.39 -5.46
C ILE A 166 12.39 3.37 -4.62
N TYR A 167 12.37 4.10 -3.51
CA TYR A 167 11.17 4.37 -2.74
C TYR A 167 10.60 5.71 -3.19
N ASN A 168 9.37 5.72 -3.71
CA ASN A 168 8.70 6.94 -4.15
C ASN A 168 7.41 7.17 -3.38
N SER A 169 7.18 8.41 -2.97
CA SER A 169 5.98 8.83 -2.25
C SER A 169 5.38 10.10 -2.86
N GLU A 170 5.60 10.33 -4.16
CA GLU A 170 5.10 11.52 -4.87
C GLU A 170 3.57 11.59 -4.84
N LEU A 171 2.89 10.44 -4.93
CA LEU A 171 1.42 10.35 -4.85
C LEU A 171 0.86 10.76 -3.47
N GLU A 172 1.68 10.89 -2.44
CA GLU A 172 1.23 11.40 -1.14
C GLU A 172 0.98 12.91 -1.14
N ASN A 173 1.60 13.63 -2.07
CA ASN A 173 1.62 15.09 -2.09
C ASN A 173 1.33 15.64 -3.50
N LEU A 174 0.04 15.87 -3.76
CA LEU A 174 -0.46 16.49 -4.98
C LEU A 174 0.01 17.95 -5.07
N ASN A 175 0.41 18.41 -6.25
CA ASN A 175 0.68 19.82 -6.49
C ASN A 175 -0.62 20.63 -6.52
N GLU A 176 -0.51 21.96 -6.39
CA GLU A 176 -1.67 22.84 -6.45
C GLU A 176 -2.38 22.72 -7.81
N GLY A 177 -3.68 22.38 -7.78
CA GLY A 177 -4.49 22.14 -8.99
C GLY A 177 -4.34 20.73 -9.59
N GLU A 178 -3.51 19.87 -9.01
CA GLU A 178 -3.34 18.49 -9.44
C GLU A 178 -4.38 17.56 -8.78
N SER A 179 -4.95 16.65 -9.57
CA SER A 179 -5.81 15.58 -9.08
C SER A 179 -5.00 14.31 -8.80
N GLU A 180 -5.57 13.39 -8.03
CA GLU A 180 -5.00 12.06 -7.81
C GLU A 180 -4.82 11.30 -9.12
N ILE A 181 -5.83 11.39 -10.00
CA ILE A 181 -5.83 10.75 -11.32
C ILE A 181 -4.68 11.29 -12.17
N SER A 182 -4.56 12.62 -12.29
CA SER A 182 -3.49 13.23 -13.09
C SER A 182 -2.09 12.97 -12.52
N SER A 183 -1.96 12.89 -11.19
CA SER A 183 -0.68 12.54 -10.54
C SER A 183 -0.30 11.08 -10.83
N PHE A 184 -1.28 10.19 -10.81
CA PHE A 184 -1.10 8.78 -11.14
C PHE A 184 -0.71 8.60 -12.62
N GLU A 185 -1.41 9.26 -13.55
CA GLU A 185 -1.08 9.23 -14.99
C GLU A 185 0.36 9.70 -15.26
N LYS A 186 0.79 10.76 -14.56
CA LYS A 186 2.17 11.26 -14.64
C LYS A 186 3.20 10.25 -14.13
N ILE A 187 2.91 9.55 -13.03
CA ILE A 187 3.78 8.47 -12.53
C ILE A 187 3.85 7.33 -13.55
N ASP A 188 2.72 6.94 -14.13
CA ASP A 188 2.66 5.88 -15.13
C ASP A 188 3.41 6.22 -16.43
N GLU A 189 3.31 7.46 -16.90
CA GLU A 189 4.10 7.97 -18.04
C GLU A 189 5.60 8.02 -17.70
N THR A 190 5.94 8.42 -16.47
CA THR A 190 7.34 8.41 -16.00
C THR A 190 7.91 7.00 -15.97
N LEU A 191 7.12 6.01 -15.54
CA LEU A 191 7.51 4.59 -15.61
C LEU A 191 7.73 4.15 -17.06
N ALA A 192 6.85 4.54 -17.99
CA ALA A 192 7.00 4.21 -19.41
C ALA A 192 8.34 4.72 -19.96
N HIS A 193 8.64 6.01 -19.75
CA HIS A 193 9.89 6.62 -20.17
C HIS A 193 11.10 5.96 -19.52
N PHE A 194 11.02 5.66 -18.22
CA PHE A 194 12.10 4.98 -17.52
C PHE A 194 12.37 3.58 -18.10
N PHE A 195 11.32 2.81 -18.42
CA PHE A 195 11.48 1.49 -19.03
C PHE A 195 12.08 1.57 -20.44
N ASP A 196 11.76 2.61 -21.21
CA ASP A 196 12.43 2.87 -22.49
C ASP A 196 13.93 3.14 -22.29
N GLU A 197 14.32 3.91 -21.27
CA GLU A 197 15.73 4.13 -20.94
C GLU A 197 16.42 2.84 -20.48
N LEU A 198 15.76 2.00 -19.68
CA LEU A 198 16.29 0.68 -19.31
C LEU A 198 16.49 -0.21 -20.56
N LYS A 199 15.57 -0.18 -21.51
CA LYS A 199 15.67 -0.92 -22.78
C LYS A 199 16.84 -0.41 -23.63
N LYS A 200 16.97 0.92 -23.81
CA LYS A 200 18.08 1.55 -24.55
C LYS A 200 19.45 1.20 -23.95
N ASN A 201 19.54 1.07 -22.63
CA ASN A 201 20.78 0.76 -21.92
C ASN A 201 21.02 -0.74 -21.70
N ASN A 202 20.23 -1.64 -22.31
CA ASN A 202 20.30 -3.10 -22.12
C ASN A 202 20.13 -3.57 -20.66
N LEU A 203 19.45 -2.77 -19.84
CA LEU A 203 19.14 -3.06 -18.45
C LEU A 203 17.77 -3.75 -18.29
N TRP A 204 16.85 -3.59 -19.24
CA TRP A 204 15.53 -4.20 -19.15
C TRP A 204 15.57 -5.72 -19.30
N GLU A 205 16.14 -6.24 -20.39
CA GLU A 205 16.05 -7.67 -20.71
C GLU A 205 16.85 -8.58 -19.77
N ASN A 206 17.92 -8.08 -19.17
CA ASN A 206 18.87 -8.91 -18.42
C ASN A 206 18.67 -8.87 -16.90
N ASN A 207 17.71 -8.10 -16.39
CA ASN A 207 17.56 -7.84 -14.96
C ASN A 207 16.11 -8.04 -14.50
N TYR A 208 15.95 -8.25 -13.19
CA TYR A 208 14.66 -8.23 -12.52
C TYR A 208 14.22 -6.78 -12.30
N ILE A 209 13.02 -6.44 -12.75
CA ILE A 209 12.36 -5.17 -12.45
C ILE A 209 11.08 -5.47 -11.66
N VAL A 210 11.04 -5.00 -10.42
CA VAL A 210 9.91 -5.18 -9.51
C VAL A 210 9.24 -3.83 -9.32
N VAL A 211 7.93 -3.76 -9.55
CA VAL A 211 7.12 -2.57 -9.26
C VAL A 211 6.02 -2.95 -8.31
N THR A 212 5.94 -2.28 -7.16
CA THR A 212 4.94 -2.60 -6.14
C THR A 212 4.45 -1.39 -5.37
N GLY A 213 3.22 -1.47 -4.87
CA GLY A 213 2.70 -0.52 -3.89
C GLY A 213 3.11 -0.87 -2.46
N LEU A 214 3.29 0.16 -1.63
CA LEU A 214 3.56 -0.01 -0.19
C LEU A 214 2.33 0.12 0.68
N GLN A 215 1.33 0.86 0.21
CA GLN A 215 -0.02 0.96 0.73
C GLN A 215 -0.88 1.62 -0.35
N GLY A 216 -2.19 1.48 -0.24
CA GLY A 216 -3.17 1.99 -1.19
C GLY A 216 -3.61 3.41 -0.87
N GLN A 217 -4.86 3.71 -1.19
CA GLN A 217 -5.47 4.97 -0.76
C GLN A 217 -6.93 4.72 -0.46
N SER A 218 -7.38 5.14 0.73
CA SER A 218 -8.80 5.10 1.07
C SER A 218 -9.55 6.20 0.30
N ILE A 219 -10.18 5.83 -0.81
CA ILE A 219 -11.12 6.70 -1.53
C ILE A 219 -12.38 6.92 -0.67
N TYR A 220 -12.74 5.88 0.10
CA TYR A 220 -13.98 5.80 0.88
C TYR A 220 -13.89 6.51 2.23
N SER A 221 -12.74 7.06 2.63
CA SER A 221 -12.60 7.90 3.84
C SER A 221 -13.35 7.35 5.05
N ARG A 222 -13.02 6.09 5.38
CA ARG A 222 -13.68 5.32 6.42
C ARG A 222 -13.65 6.07 7.75
N LEU A 223 -14.75 5.95 8.50
CA LEU A 223 -14.81 6.42 9.87
C LEU A 223 -13.75 5.67 10.70
N ARG A 224 -13.00 6.40 11.53
CA ARG A 224 -11.91 5.85 12.39
C ARG A 224 -10.71 5.32 11.63
N GLU A 225 -10.54 5.72 10.38
CA GLU A 225 -9.38 5.32 9.61
C GLU A 225 -8.63 6.50 9.00
N THR A 226 -7.31 6.32 8.92
CA THR A 226 -6.38 7.11 8.12
C THR A 226 -5.66 6.19 7.15
N PRO A 227 -5.01 6.72 6.10
CA PRO A 227 -4.11 5.91 5.27
C PRO A 227 -3.09 5.09 6.08
N PHE A 228 -2.71 5.58 7.27
CA PHE A 228 -1.74 4.93 8.15
C PHE A 228 -2.35 3.92 9.13
N SER A 229 -3.67 3.91 9.35
CA SER A 229 -4.36 2.96 10.24
C SER A 229 -5.20 1.91 9.49
N ASN A 230 -5.58 2.23 8.25
CA ASN A 230 -6.59 1.51 7.50
C ASN A 230 -6.08 0.16 6.99
N LEU A 231 -6.52 -0.93 7.64
CA LEU A 231 -6.14 -2.29 7.26
C LEU A 231 -7.11 -2.95 6.27
N HIS A 232 -8.14 -2.24 5.84
CA HIS A 232 -9.06 -2.66 4.78
C HIS A 232 -8.36 -2.86 3.43
N SER A 233 -8.92 -3.73 2.60
CA SER A 233 -8.35 -4.12 1.30
C SER A 233 -8.09 -2.93 0.37
N GLU A 234 -8.90 -1.87 0.43
CA GLU A 234 -8.68 -0.63 -0.35
C GLU A 234 -7.31 0.04 -0.10
N ASN A 235 -6.72 -0.22 1.07
CA ASN A 235 -5.45 0.35 1.49
C ASN A 235 -4.34 -0.70 1.62
N THR A 236 -4.70 -1.97 1.77
CA THR A 236 -3.73 -3.05 1.96
C THR A 236 -3.46 -3.89 0.71
N HIS A 237 -4.41 -3.95 -0.23
CA HIS A 237 -4.26 -4.64 -1.51
C HIS A 237 -3.53 -3.73 -2.50
N VAL A 238 -2.32 -4.13 -2.90
CA VAL A 238 -1.38 -3.31 -3.68
C VAL A 238 -1.09 -3.92 -5.04
N LEU A 239 -0.66 -3.10 -6.00
CA LEU A 239 -0.11 -3.62 -7.25
C LEU A 239 1.23 -4.32 -6.98
N LEU A 240 1.48 -5.42 -7.70
CA LEU A 240 2.76 -6.10 -7.69
C LEU A 240 3.03 -6.74 -9.06
N PHE A 241 4.11 -6.28 -9.68
CA PHE A 241 4.68 -6.82 -10.90
C PHE A 241 6.11 -7.27 -10.67
N VAL A 242 6.45 -8.45 -11.16
CA VAL A 242 7.83 -8.97 -11.20
C VAL A 242 8.17 -9.29 -12.64
N LYS A 243 9.02 -8.46 -13.26
CA LYS A 243 9.56 -8.70 -14.60
C LYS A 243 10.90 -9.42 -14.48
N PRO A 244 11.00 -10.73 -14.78
CA PRO A 244 12.28 -11.43 -14.76
C PRO A 244 13.16 -11.09 -15.98
N PRO A 245 14.46 -11.45 -15.96
CA PRO A 245 15.29 -11.49 -17.15
C PRO A 245 14.65 -12.36 -18.24
N ARG A 246 14.86 -12.01 -19.51
CA ARG A 246 14.28 -12.69 -20.67
C ARG A 246 15.32 -12.96 -21.72
N GLN A 247 15.22 -14.11 -22.38
CA GLN A 247 15.99 -14.39 -23.57
C GLN A 247 15.20 -14.03 -24.83
N LYS A 248 15.91 -13.76 -25.92
CA LYS A 248 15.29 -13.48 -27.21
C LYS A 248 14.54 -14.72 -27.71
N GLY A 249 13.21 -14.67 -27.68
CA GLY A 249 12.33 -15.80 -27.99
C GLY A 249 11.38 -16.18 -26.85
N ASP A 250 11.62 -15.68 -25.64
CA ASP A 250 10.63 -15.67 -24.56
C ASP A 250 9.55 -14.63 -24.92
N GLU A 251 8.56 -15.04 -25.70
CA GLU A 251 7.41 -14.18 -25.99
C GLU A 251 6.62 -13.94 -24.70
N GLY A 252 6.76 -12.72 -24.15
CA GLY A 252 5.85 -12.11 -23.18
C GLY A 252 5.32 -13.03 -22.09
N VAL A 253 6.08 -13.25 -21.01
CA VAL A 253 5.47 -13.67 -19.73
C VAL A 253 4.45 -12.60 -19.33
N ASN A 254 3.17 -12.87 -19.62
CA ASN A 254 2.00 -12.19 -19.11
C ASN A 254 1.22 -13.22 -18.31
N TRP A 255 1.76 -13.58 -17.14
CA TRP A 255 1.11 -14.55 -16.26
C TRP A 255 0.45 -13.81 -15.12
N LYS A 256 -0.87 -13.98 -15.05
CA LYS A 256 -1.63 -13.67 -13.86
C LYS A 256 -1.35 -14.76 -12.82
N ILE A 257 -0.79 -14.37 -11.68
CA ILE A 257 -0.60 -15.23 -10.52
C ILE A 257 -1.68 -14.90 -9.50
N ASP A 258 -2.58 -15.85 -9.25
CA ASP A 258 -3.77 -15.64 -8.40
C ASP A 258 -3.55 -15.99 -6.92
N SER A 259 -2.33 -16.39 -6.55
CA SER A 259 -1.96 -16.74 -5.19
C SER A 259 -1.82 -15.52 -4.29
N ALA A 260 -2.33 -15.62 -3.07
CA ALA A 260 -2.19 -14.57 -2.07
C ALA A 260 -0.75 -14.49 -1.54
N MET A 261 -0.20 -13.29 -1.51
CA MET A 261 1.14 -13.01 -1.00
C MET A 261 1.24 -11.64 -0.35
N THR A 262 2.24 -11.47 0.49
CA THR A 262 2.59 -10.22 1.14
C THR A 262 3.94 -9.68 0.66
N LEU A 263 4.26 -8.44 1.00
CA LEU A 263 5.60 -7.89 0.78
C LEU A 263 6.70 -8.64 1.55
N ALA A 264 6.39 -9.35 2.64
CA ALA A 264 7.34 -10.26 3.29
C ALA A 264 7.65 -11.47 2.39
N ASP A 265 6.64 -12.04 1.73
CA ASP A 265 6.85 -13.14 0.78
C ASP A 265 7.70 -12.68 -0.41
N LEU A 266 7.42 -11.50 -0.97
CA LEU A 266 8.23 -10.91 -2.02
C LEU A 266 9.68 -10.71 -1.56
N GLY A 267 9.89 -10.12 -0.38
CA GLY A 267 11.21 -9.92 0.19
C GLY A 267 11.98 -11.23 0.34
N TYR A 268 11.35 -12.25 0.93
CA TYR A 268 11.96 -13.57 1.10
C TYR A 268 12.31 -14.22 -0.24
N SER A 269 11.40 -14.13 -1.22
CA SER A 269 11.62 -14.67 -2.57
C SER A 269 12.78 -13.97 -3.30
N LEU A 270 12.96 -12.66 -3.11
CA LEU A 270 14.10 -11.93 -3.66
C LEU A 270 15.41 -12.31 -2.94
N MET A 271 15.38 -12.54 -1.63
CA MET A 271 16.54 -13.05 -0.89
C MET A 271 16.96 -14.43 -1.42
N LYS A 272 15.99 -15.32 -1.67
CA LYS A 272 16.20 -16.63 -2.30
C LYS A 272 16.74 -16.53 -3.72
N THR A 273 16.31 -15.52 -4.49
CA THR A 273 16.83 -15.24 -5.83
C THR A 273 18.33 -14.89 -5.80
N ILE A 274 18.79 -14.17 -4.78
CA ILE A 274 20.22 -13.79 -4.61
C ILE A 274 21.02 -14.93 -3.98
N ALA A 275 20.45 -15.60 -2.98
CA ALA A 275 21.08 -16.63 -2.17
C ALA A 275 20.11 -17.80 -1.96
N PRO A 276 20.09 -18.80 -2.85
CA PRO A 276 19.11 -19.91 -2.82
C PRO A 276 19.08 -20.71 -1.50
N ASP A 277 20.24 -20.84 -0.85
CA ASP A 277 20.40 -21.54 0.43
C ASP A 277 19.93 -20.71 1.64
N PHE A 278 19.58 -19.43 1.45
CA PHE A 278 19.08 -18.58 2.52
C PHE A 278 17.76 -19.12 3.08
N GLN A 279 17.58 -18.98 4.39
CA GLN A 279 16.37 -19.37 5.09
C GLN A 279 16.07 -18.31 6.14
N ASN A 280 14.85 -17.80 6.14
CA ASN A 280 14.38 -16.93 7.20
C ASN A 280 14.03 -17.75 8.45
N PRO A 281 14.01 -17.11 9.64
CA PRO A 281 13.41 -17.70 10.83
C PRO A 281 12.00 -18.22 10.54
N ILE A 282 11.73 -19.46 10.96
CA ILE A 282 10.43 -20.10 10.77
C ILE A 282 9.40 -19.42 11.68
N ASP A 283 8.29 -18.99 11.09
CA ASP A 283 7.09 -18.55 11.79
C ASP A 283 5.97 -19.56 11.59
N LEU A 284 5.56 -20.21 12.68
CA LEU A 284 4.51 -21.22 12.62
C LEU A 284 3.10 -20.61 12.57
N GLN A 285 2.94 -19.34 12.99
CA GLN A 285 1.65 -18.65 13.01
C GLN A 285 1.36 -18.04 11.64
N PHE A 286 2.34 -17.34 11.09
CA PHE A 286 2.23 -16.63 9.81
C PHE A 286 3.45 -16.94 8.93
N PRO A 287 3.48 -18.11 8.26
CA PRO A 287 4.62 -18.50 7.45
C PRO A 287 4.77 -17.58 6.22
N VAL A 288 6.02 -17.22 5.95
CA VAL A 288 6.43 -16.53 4.71
C VAL A 288 6.81 -17.58 3.68
N TRP A 289 6.26 -17.47 2.47
CA TRP A 289 6.45 -18.40 1.36
C TRP A 289 7.48 -17.90 0.35
N ASP A 290 8.16 -18.85 -0.28
CA ASP A 290 9.12 -18.61 -1.34
C ASP A 290 8.43 -18.73 -2.72
N PHE A 291 8.19 -17.59 -3.36
CA PHE A 291 7.66 -17.48 -4.71
C PHE A 291 8.76 -17.43 -5.77
N SER A 292 10.05 -17.50 -5.40
CA SER A 292 11.15 -17.39 -6.36
C SER A 292 11.14 -18.49 -7.41
N GLN A 293 10.55 -19.65 -7.08
CA GLN A 293 10.30 -20.75 -8.01
C GLN A 293 9.43 -20.37 -9.22
N LEU A 294 8.67 -19.28 -9.16
CA LEU A 294 7.88 -18.78 -10.29
C LEU A 294 8.72 -18.10 -11.38
N TRP A 295 9.92 -17.61 -11.04
CA TRP A 295 10.79 -16.87 -11.95
C TRP A 295 12.23 -17.35 -11.98
N LEU A 296 12.59 -18.32 -11.16
CA LEU A 296 13.81 -19.09 -11.28
C LEU A 296 13.52 -20.36 -12.10
N PRO A 297 14.47 -20.81 -12.94
CA PRO A 297 14.35 -22.10 -13.59
C PRO A 297 14.25 -23.19 -12.52
N GLY A 298 13.22 -24.04 -12.59
CA GLY A 298 13.03 -25.12 -11.65
C GLY A 298 14.24 -26.07 -11.64
N ASP A 299 14.74 -26.38 -10.45
CA ASP A 299 15.85 -27.31 -10.25
C ASP A 299 15.47 -28.79 -10.45
N GLY A 300 14.17 -29.06 -10.68
CA GLY A 300 13.61 -30.41 -10.82
C GLY A 300 13.58 -31.21 -9.51
N THR A 301 14.01 -30.62 -8.40
CA THR A 301 14.13 -31.25 -7.07
C THR A 301 13.28 -30.61 -5.99
N SER A 302 12.73 -29.42 -6.25
CA SER A 302 11.80 -28.73 -5.35
C SER A 302 10.45 -29.46 -5.29
N GLU A 303 9.94 -29.75 -4.09
CA GLU A 303 8.53 -30.10 -3.89
C GLU A 303 7.67 -29.03 -4.59
N THR A 304 6.64 -29.48 -5.33
CA THR A 304 5.78 -28.56 -6.09
C THR A 304 5.10 -27.59 -5.14
N PHE A 305 5.55 -26.34 -5.12
CA PHE A 305 4.91 -25.25 -4.39
C PHE A 305 3.45 -25.12 -4.86
N ASN A 306 2.52 -25.43 -3.96
CA ASN A 306 1.11 -25.39 -4.29
C ASN A 306 0.60 -23.95 -4.22
N LEU A 307 0.60 -23.28 -5.37
CA LEU A 307 0.08 -21.93 -5.55
C LEU A 307 -1.38 -21.75 -5.10
N ASN A 308 -2.16 -22.83 -4.97
CA ASN A 308 -3.56 -22.79 -4.56
C ASN A 308 -3.76 -23.04 -3.05
N GLU A 309 -2.70 -23.35 -2.31
CA GLU A 309 -2.81 -23.53 -0.87
C GLU A 309 -3.12 -22.19 -0.19
N SER A 310 -4.06 -22.20 0.75
CA SER A 310 -4.46 -21.02 1.51
C SER A 310 -3.75 -20.99 2.86
N ARG A 311 -3.17 -19.84 3.23
CA ARG A 311 -2.61 -19.59 4.56
C ARG A 311 -3.15 -18.31 5.17
N HIS A 312 -2.93 -18.14 6.46
CA HIS A 312 -3.17 -16.87 7.12
C HIS A 312 -2.07 -15.87 6.73
N LEU A 313 -2.47 -14.68 6.29
CA LEU A 313 -1.59 -13.55 6.04
C LEU A 313 -1.88 -12.48 7.08
N ILE A 314 -0.84 -11.95 7.75
CA ILE A 314 -0.99 -10.90 8.76
C ILE A 314 -0.55 -9.56 8.21
N LEU A 315 -1.38 -8.54 8.44
CA LEU A 315 -1.08 -7.15 8.10
C LEU A 315 -1.08 -6.32 9.38
N GLU A 316 -0.19 -5.34 9.46
CA GLU A 316 0.00 -4.52 10.66
C GLU A 316 -0.22 -3.04 10.40
N SER A 317 -0.89 -2.36 11.32
CA SER A 317 -0.78 -0.92 11.45
C SER A 317 -0.32 -0.56 12.86
N ALA A 318 0.59 0.40 12.98
CA ALA A 318 1.11 0.86 14.25
C ALA A 318 0.70 2.29 14.57
N ASN A 319 0.41 2.56 15.85
CA ASN A 319 -0.03 3.86 16.32
C ASN A 319 1.10 4.89 16.25
N THR A 320 1.11 5.77 15.26
CA THR A 320 2.18 6.78 15.05
C THR A 320 2.24 7.86 16.15
N TRP A 321 1.20 7.99 16.98
CA TRP A 321 1.01 9.15 17.87
C TRP A 321 1.37 8.91 19.34
N LYS A 322 1.81 7.70 19.69
CA LYS A 322 2.20 7.31 21.05
C LYS A 322 3.70 7.02 21.14
N SER A 323 4.29 7.28 22.30
CA SER A 323 5.71 7.03 22.56
C SER A 323 6.05 5.54 22.62
N HIS A 324 5.14 4.71 23.16
CA HIS A 324 5.25 3.26 23.12
C HIS A 324 4.67 2.68 21.81
N ILE A 325 4.96 1.41 21.53
CA ILE A 325 4.42 0.71 20.35
C ILE A 325 3.07 0.10 20.72
N GLU A 326 2.04 0.49 19.97
CA GLU A 326 0.75 -0.20 19.91
C GLU A 326 0.52 -0.56 18.45
N ALA A 327 0.04 -1.77 18.20
CA ALA A 327 -0.23 -2.28 16.86
C ALA A 327 -1.64 -2.85 16.77
N ARG A 328 -2.29 -2.64 15.63
CA ARG A 328 -3.54 -3.24 15.18
C ARG A 328 -3.18 -4.24 14.08
N PHE A 329 -3.84 -5.39 14.06
CA PHE A 329 -3.63 -6.40 13.02
C PHE A 329 -4.89 -6.68 12.21
N ALA A 330 -4.65 -7.08 10.97
CA ALA A 330 -5.59 -7.77 10.12
C ALA A 330 -5.07 -9.16 9.80
N VAL A 331 -5.97 -10.13 9.65
CA VAL A 331 -5.61 -11.47 9.18
C VAL A 331 -6.49 -11.84 7.99
N LEU A 332 -5.87 -12.12 6.85
CA LEU A 332 -6.55 -12.64 5.67
C LEU A 332 -6.45 -14.16 5.63
N TYR A 333 -7.56 -14.82 5.33
CA TYR A 333 -7.61 -16.24 5.04
C TYR A 333 -8.69 -16.52 3.99
N LYS A 334 -8.27 -17.04 2.84
CA LYS A 334 -9.13 -17.20 1.64
C LYS A 334 -9.76 -15.86 1.28
N ASN A 335 -11.09 -15.76 1.35
CA ASN A 335 -11.85 -14.55 1.04
C ASN A 335 -12.31 -13.80 2.30
N LEU A 336 -11.85 -14.20 3.49
CA LEU A 336 -12.20 -13.53 4.74
C LEU A 336 -11.05 -12.66 5.21
N ILE A 337 -11.39 -11.48 5.72
CA ILE A 337 -10.47 -10.63 6.46
C ILE A 337 -11.03 -10.42 7.87
N TYR A 338 -10.23 -10.75 8.87
CA TYR A 338 -10.44 -10.40 10.27
C TYR A 338 -9.70 -9.08 10.54
N LEU A 339 -10.38 -8.11 11.16
CA LEU A 339 -9.81 -6.82 11.53
C LEU A 339 -9.95 -6.62 13.03
N GLU A 340 -8.83 -6.41 13.74
CA GLU A 340 -8.92 -5.98 15.14
C GLU A 340 -9.46 -4.55 15.21
N ASP A 341 -10.44 -4.25 16.06
CA ASP A 341 -10.85 -2.87 16.38
C ASP A 341 -11.24 -2.81 17.87
N SER A 342 -11.84 -1.70 18.30
CA SER A 342 -12.62 -1.57 19.53
C SER A 342 -13.64 -2.71 19.69
N LYS A 343 -14.26 -3.13 18.58
CA LYS A 343 -14.98 -4.39 18.41
C LYS A 343 -14.42 -5.04 17.16
N ASP A 344 -13.77 -6.19 17.29
CA ASP A 344 -13.20 -6.90 16.14
C ASP A 344 -14.29 -7.23 15.10
N GLU A 345 -13.94 -7.11 13.82
CA GLU A 345 -14.84 -7.19 12.67
C GLU A 345 -14.36 -8.26 11.68
N VAL A 346 -15.28 -8.82 10.89
CA VAL A 346 -14.94 -9.77 9.81
C VAL A 346 -15.68 -9.38 8.54
N TYR A 347 -14.98 -9.39 7.42
CA TYR A 347 -15.57 -9.11 6.10
C TYR A 347 -15.23 -10.23 5.11
N ASN A 348 -16.07 -10.37 4.08
CA ASN A 348 -15.80 -11.24 2.95
C ASN A 348 -15.42 -10.40 1.73
N VAL A 349 -14.13 -10.35 1.41
CA VAL A 349 -13.58 -9.46 0.37
C VAL A 349 -14.00 -9.84 -1.05
N LEU A 350 -14.49 -11.07 -1.26
CA LEU A 350 -14.98 -11.52 -2.57
C LEU A 350 -16.41 -11.05 -2.84
N THR A 351 -17.30 -11.20 -1.86
CA THR A 351 -18.73 -10.85 -2.02
C THR A 351 -19.04 -9.41 -1.60
N ASP A 352 -18.17 -8.81 -0.79
CA ASP A 352 -18.26 -7.46 -0.26
C ASP A 352 -16.89 -6.78 -0.39
N GLY A 353 -16.53 -6.41 -1.63
CA GLY A 353 -15.26 -5.77 -1.93
C GLY A 353 -15.08 -4.38 -1.30
N LEU A 354 -16.17 -3.80 -0.78
CA LEU A 354 -16.15 -2.56 0.00
C LEU A 354 -16.07 -2.82 1.51
N GLU A 355 -16.06 -4.07 1.97
CA GLU A 355 -15.92 -4.43 3.39
C GLU A 355 -16.85 -3.59 4.29
N THR A 356 -18.14 -3.63 3.97
CA THR A 356 -19.22 -2.86 4.64
C THR A 356 -20.12 -3.73 5.51
N ILE A 357 -20.16 -5.04 5.28
CA ILE A 357 -21.03 -5.98 5.98
C ILE A 357 -20.21 -6.78 7.00
N ASP A 358 -20.31 -6.41 8.27
CA ASP A 358 -19.65 -7.12 9.37
C ASP A 358 -20.28 -8.52 9.59
N LEU A 359 -19.50 -9.55 9.34
CA LEU A 359 -19.83 -10.97 9.51
C LEU A 359 -19.38 -11.53 10.87
N SER A 360 -18.84 -10.73 11.78
CA SER A 360 -18.33 -11.19 13.09
C SER A 360 -19.34 -12.03 13.88
N ALA A 361 -20.64 -11.72 13.77
CA ALA A 361 -21.71 -12.45 14.45
C ALA A 361 -21.89 -13.89 13.94
N SER A 362 -21.62 -14.15 12.66
CA SER A 362 -21.72 -15.47 12.02
C SER A 362 -20.37 -16.20 11.93
N GLN A 363 -19.24 -15.49 12.04
CA GLN A 363 -17.87 -16.02 11.92
C GLN A 363 -17.18 -16.22 13.29
N LYS A 364 -17.89 -16.76 14.29
CA LYS A 364 -17.39 -16.83 15.67
C LYS A 364 -16.13 -17.68 15.88
N GLU A 365 -16.00 -18.79 15.15
CA GLU A 365 -14.82 -19.66 15.22
C GLU A 365 -13.59 -18.96 14.62
N PHE A 366 -13.74 -18.41 13.42
CA PHE A 366 -12.70 -17.61 12.77
C PHE A 366 -12.25 -16.42 13.64
N MET A 367 -13.19 -15.73 14.30
CA MET A 367 -12.89 -14.68 15.27
C MET A 367 -12.03 -15.19 16.43
N ALA A 368 -12.45 -16.29 17.08
CA ALA A 368 -11.77 -16.83 18.25
C ALA A 368 -10.35 -17.33 17.91
N ASP A 369 -10.18 -17.97 16.76
CA ASP A 369 -8.88 -18.45 16.28
C ASP A 369 -7.93 -17.28 16.02
N ASN A 370 -8.37 -16.25 15.30
CA ASN A 370 -7.53 -15.07 15.04
C ASN A 370 -7.19 -14.31 16.32
N GLN A 371 -8.14 -14.14 17.25
CA GLN A 371 -7.87 -13.52 18.55
C GLN A 371 -6.80 -14.29 19.33
N LYS A 372 -6.86 -15.62 19.30
CA LYS A 372 -5.87 -16.49 19.94
C LYS A 372 -4.49 -16.35 19.28
N GLU A 373 -4.39 -16.46 17.96
CA GLU A 373 -3.11 -16.34 17.24
C GLU A 373 -2.46 -14.97 17.47
N LEU A 374 -3.23 -13.89 17.41
CA LEU A 374 -2.72 -12.54 17.65
C LEU A 374 -2.31 -12.33 19.11
N SER A 375 -2.98 -12.97 20.07
CA SER A 375 -2.55 -12.94 21.47
C SER A 375 -1.16 -13.57 21.67
N LEU A 376 -0.82 -14.61 20.89
CA LEU A 376 0.49 -15.25 20.91
C LEU A 376 1.56 -14.32 20.33
N VAL A 377 1.29 -13.71 19.17
CA VAL A 377 2.19 -12.70 18.57
C VAL A 377 2.49 -11.58 19.56
N ARG A 378 1.46 -11.07 20.24
CA ARG A 378 1.60 -10.01 21.24
C ARG A 378 2.44 -10.42 22.44
N ALA A 379 2.19 -11.61 22.98
CA ALA A 379 2.95 -12.14 24.11
C ALA A 379 4.43 -12.35 23.74
N GLN A 380 4.71 -12.86 22.55
CA GLN A 380 6.08 -13.10 22.07
C GLN A 380 6.87 -11.81 21.84
N LYS A 381 6.21 -10.74 21.39
CA LYS A 381 6.86 -9.49 20.97
C LYS A 381 6.66 -8.32 21.94
N ASN A 382 5.96 -8.54 23.05
CA ASN A 382 5.58 -7.50 24.01
C ASN A 382 4.87 -6.31 23.33
N LEU A 383 3.95 -6.62 22.41
CA LEU A 383 3.20 -5.62 21.63
C LEU A 383 1.83 -5.34 22.25
N LEU A 384 1.53 -4.07 22.48
CA LEU A 384 0.22 -3.63 22.95
C LEU A 384 -0.79 -3.59 21.79
N LYS A 385 -2.05 -3.93 22.07
CA LYS A 385 -3.15 -3.81 21.10
C LYS A 385 -3.54 -2.33 20.96
N TRP A 386 -3.60 -1.85 19.73
CA TRP A 386 -4.16 -0.54 19.43
C TRP A 386 -5.68 -0.67 19.24
N THR A 387 -6.47 -0.16 20.18
CA THR A 387 -7.91 -0.45 20.27
C THR A 387 -8.83 0.70 19.84
N ASP A 388 -8.31 1.91 19.63
CA ASP A 388 -9.14 3.06 19.24
C ASP A 388 -8.31 4.08 18.47
N PHE A 389 -8.67 4.33 17.21
CA PHE A 389 -8.17 5.49 16.46
C PHE A 389 -9.31 6.49 16.26
N ARG A 390 -9.29 7.53 17.09
CA ARG A 390 -10.14 8.72 16.91
C ARG A 390 -9.31 9.86 16.38
N THR A 391 -9.65 10.35 15.20
CA THR A 391 -9.16 11.65 14.75
C THR A 391 -9.84 12.76 15.57
N ALA A 392 -9.25 13.95 15.60
CA ALA A 392 -9.90 15.12 16.20
C ALA A 392 -11.26 15.46 15.54
N GLN A 393 -11.52 14.91 14.34
CA GLN A 393 -12.74 15.11 13.57
C GLN A 393 -13.75 13.97 13.75
N TYR A 394 -13.43 12.94 14.53
CA TYR A 394 -14.25 11.74 14.64
C TYR A 394 -15.69 12.02 15.13
N ASP A 395 -15.82 12.65 16.31
CA ASP A 395 -17.13 13.01 16.88
C ASP A 395 -17.91 13.94 15.94
N ALA A 396 -17.15 14.74 15.19
CA ALA A 396 -17.61 15.69 14.21
C ALA A 396 -18.27 15.01 13.00
N VAL A 397 -17.58 14.03 12.40
CA VAL A 397 -18.08 13.26 11.25
C VAL A 397 -19.21 12.32 11.66
N LEU A 398 -19.14 11.72 12.86
CA LEU A 398 -20.23 10.90 13.39
C LEU A 398 -21.52 11.70 13.56
N ALA A 399 -21.45 12.88 14.16
CA ALA A 399 -22.62 13.75 14.31
C ALA A 399 -23.20 14.15 12.95
N ASN A 400 -22.35 14.44 11.97
CA ASN A 400 -22.76 14.71 10.60
C ASN A 400 -23.49 13.51 9.98
N ARG A 401 -22.94 12.30 10.16
CA ARG A 401 -23.52 11.07 9.62
C ARG A 401 -24.84 10.69 10.27
N GLU A 402 -24.96 10.82 11.58
CA GLU A 402 -26.22 10.62 12.31
C GLU A 402 -27.31 11.63 11.90
N TYR A 403 -26.91 12.84 11.52
CA TYR A 403 -27.84 13.83 10.96
C TYR A 403 -28.32 13.42 9.56
N TRP A 404 -27.40 13.06 8.66
CA TRP A 404 -27.75 12.67 7.28
C TRP A 404 -28.50 11.34 7.17
N SER A 405 -28.37 10.45 8.16
CA SER A 405 -29.15 9.21 8.20
C SER A 405 -30.62 9.42 8.60
N LYS A 406 -31.03 10.64 9.01
CA LYS A 406 -32.42 10.95 9.40
C LYS A 406 -33.30 11.24 8.17
N PRO A 407 -34.55 10.72 8.13
CA PRO A 407 -35.49 11.09 7.07
C PRO A 407 -35.70 12.60 7.04
N ASN A 408 -35.51 13.23 5.87
CA ASN A 408 -35.59 14.68 5.59
C ASN A 408 -34.34 15.54 5.88
N ALA A 409 -33.18 14.95 6.14
CA ALA A 409 -31.92 15.70 6.06
C ALA A 409 -31.70 16.14 4.59
N ARG A 410 -31.99 17.40 4.24
CA ARG A 410 -31.88 17.92 2.87
C ARG A 410 -31.07 19.21 2.77
N ILE A 411 -30.37 19.27 1.63
CA ILE A 411 -29.52 20.31 1.03
C ILE A 411 -30.05 21.75 1.19
N GLY A 412 -31.37 21.97 1.22
CA GLY A 412 -31.99 23.30 1.31
C GLY A 412 -31.74 24.06 2.62
N VAL A 413 -31.33 23.37 3.69
CA VAL A 413 -30.99 23.99 4.98
C VAL A 413 -29.56 24.55 4.97
N LEU A 414 -28.63 23.88 4.30
CA LEU A 414 -27.24 24.35 4.17
C LEU A 414 -27.16 25.61 3.30
N GLU A 415 -27.93 25.69 2.22
CA GLU A 415 -27.93 26.86 1.34
C GLU A 415 -28.54 28.12 1.97
N SER A 416 -29.48 27.95 2.90
CA SER A 416 -30.12 29.06 3.62
C SER A 416 -29.28 29.54 4.82
N GLU A 417 -28.59 28.64 5.53
CA GLU A 417 -27.74 29.02 6.67
C GLU A 417 -26.35 29.55 6.26
N LEU A 418 -25.79 29.08 5.14
CA LEU A 418 -24.52 29.63 4.62
C LEU A 418 -24.63 31.11 4.21
N LYS A 419 -25.86 31.61 3.98
CA LYS A 419 -26.12 33.01 3.62
C LYS A 419 -25.96 33.98 4.80
N ASN A 420 -25.80 33.50 6.04
CA ASN A 420 -26.01 34.34 7.24
C ASN A 420 -24.84 34.44 8.25
N SER A 421 -23.57 34.08 7.96
CA SER A 421 -22.50 34.10 9.00
C SER A 421 -21.28 35.01 8.76
N ASP A 422 -20.85 35.70 9.85
CA ASP A 422 -19.68 36.61 9.98
C ASP A 422 -18.63 36.03 10.97
N LYS A 423 -17.37 36.52 11.09
CA LYS A 423 -16.11 35.82 11.57
C LYS A 423 -15.79 35.69 13.08
N LYS A 424 -15.11 34.56 13.46
CA LYS A 424 -14.06 34.27 14.49
C LYS A 424 -13.93 32.83 15.13
N ALA A 425 -14.34 31.71 14.53
CA ALA A 425 -14.24 30.37 15.18
C ALA A 425 -13.74 29.22 14.29
N ILE A 426 -13.24 29.49 13.07
CA ILE A 426 -12.88 28.47 12.06
C ILE A 426 -11.73 27.55 12.52
N ALA A 427 -10.98 27.92 13.55
CA ALA A 427 -9.66 27.32 13.79
C ALA A 427 -9.62 25.89 14.37
N LYS A 428 -10.75 25.19 14.61
CA LYS A 428 -10.71 23.84 15.22
C LYS A 428 -11.61 22.74 14.64
N ASN A 429 -12.70 23.05 13.91
CA ASN A 429 -13.65 22.05 13.41
C ASN A 429 -13.99 22.28 11.92
N PRO A 430 -14.15 21.22 11.09
CA PRO A 430 -14.66 21.34 9.74
C PRO A 430 -16.04 22.00 9.71
N LEU A 431 -16.33 22.80 8.70
CA LEU A 431 -17.49 23.67 8.73
C LEU A 431 -18.85 22.95 8.65
N SER A 432 -18.87 21.76 8.05
CA SER A 432 -20.05 20.89 7.92
C SER A 432 -20.50 20.39 9.29
N VAL A 433 -19.54 20.14 10.17
CA VAL A 433 -19.76 19.80 11.58
C VAL A 433 -20.41 20.96 12.30
N ILE A 434 -19.90 22.18 12.09
CA ILE A 434 -20.43 23.37 12.75
C ILE A 434 -21.88 23.63 12.31
N ALA A 435 -22.19 23.44 11.03
CA ALA A 435 -23.56 23.53 10.50
C ALA A 435 -24.49 22.48 11.13
N VAL A 436 -24.08 21.21 11.18
CA VAL A 436 -24.90 20.14 11.80
C VAL A 436 -25.07 20.33 13.30
N GLN A 437 -24.03 20.74 14.03
CA GLN A 437 -24.13 21.05 15.46
C GLN A 437 -25.08 22.21 15.74
N THR A 438 -25.12 23.22 14.86
CA THR A 438 -26.07 24.34 14.95
C THR A 438 -27.51 23.87 14.74
N LEU A 439 -27.73 22.98 13.77
CA LEU A 439 -29.05 22.40 13.48
C LEU A 439 -29.56 21.45 14.58
N LEU A 440 -28.66 20.68 15.21
CA LEU A 440 -29.02 19.70 16.24
C LEU A 440 -29.22 20.33 17.63
N ASN A 441 -28.43 21.34 18.01
CA ASN A 441 -28.45 21.84 19.40
C ASN A 441 -29.48 22.94 19.68
N LYS A 442 -30.15 23.53 18.67
CA LYS A 442 -31.01 24.72 18.86
C LYS A 442 -30.35 25.84 19.71
N ASP A 443 -29.02 25.86 19.77
CA ASP A 443 -28.28 26.74 20.67
C ASP A 443 -27.72 27.91 19.85
N LYS A 444 -28.26 29.10 20.09
CA LYS A 444 -28.16 30.29 19.21
C LYS A 444 -26.80 31.00 19.20
N ASN A 445 -25.73 30.37 19.71
CA ASN A 445 -24.49 31.10 20.03
C ASN A 445 -23.23 30.66 19.27
N ILE A 446 -23.37 29.98 18.13
CA ILE A 446 -22.25 29.72 17.21
C ILE A 446 -22.26 30.70 16.00
N GLU A 447 -23.39 31.38 15.74
CA GLU A 447 -23.67 32.15 14.51
C GLU A 447 -22.75 33.34 14.22
N ALA A 448 -22.03 33.89 15.20
CA ALA A 448 -21.29 35.13 14.96
C ALA A 448 -19.88 34.94 14.37
N LYS A 449 -19.48 33.71 13.97
CA LYS A 449 -18.05 33.40 13.84
C LYS A 449 -17.43 32.69 12.59
N LEU A 450 -18.00 32.57 11.40
CA LEU A 450 -17.28 31.99 10.25
C LEU A 450 -17.51 32.77 8.94
N LYS A 451 -16.48 33.40 8.35
CA LYS A 451 -16.48 33.82 6.92
C LYS A 451 -15.49 32.94 6.17
N ILE A 452 -15.95 32.33 5.08
CA ILE A 452 -15.28 31.24 4.38
C ILE A 452 -15.15 31.62 2.91
N SER A 453 -14.01 31.32 2.30
CA SER A 453 -13.73 31.57 0.88
C SER A 453 -14.45 30.56 -0.04
N ALA A 454 -14.53 30.88 -1.33
CA ALA A 454 -15.15 29.99 -2.32
C ALA A 454 -14.43 28.64 -2.44
N ALA A 455 -13.10 28.61 -2.31
CA ALA A 455 -12.31 27.38 -2.34
C ALA A 455 -12.56 26.51 -1.09
N GLU A 456 -12.63 27.11 0.09
CA GLU A 456 -12.98 26.40 1.33
C GLU A 456 -14.43 25.87 1.29
N LYS A 457 -15.33 26.58 0.60
CA LYS A 457 -16.70 26.14 0.33
C LYS A 457 -16.73 24.93 -0.61
N GLU A 458 -15.94 24.93 -1.68
CA GLU A 458 -15.88 23.79 -2.60
C GLU A 458 -15.29 22.54 -1.92
N ALA A 459 -14.21 22.70 -1.15
CA ALA A 459 -13.64 21.63 -0.34
C ALA A 459 -14.65 21.07 0.67
N LEU A 460 -15.46 21.94 1.28
CA LEU A 460 -16.56 21.57 2.17
C LEU A 460 -17.63 20.74 1.48
N PHE A 461 -18.10 21.17 0.30
CA PHE A 461 -19.12 20.44 -0.46
C PHE A 461 -18.59 19.11 -0.97
N SER A 462 -17.33 19.06 -1.40
CA SER A 462 -16.66 17.82 -1.78
C SER A 462 -16.61 16.84 -0.61
N GLU A 463 -16.23 17.31 0.59
CA GLU A 463 -16.20 16.49 1.80
C GLU A 463 -17.60 15.99 2.22
N ALA A 464 -18.60 16.87 2.21
CA ALA A 464 -19.98 16.50 2.53
C ALA A 464 -20.56 15.51 1.50
N ARG A 465 -20.25 15.70 0.21
CA ARG A 465 -20.64 14.78 -0.87
C ARG A 465 -19.97 13.42 -0.71
N ARG A 466 -18.68 13.39 -0.35
CA ARG A 466 -17.94 12.17 -0.05
C ARG A 466 -18.55 11.44 1.15
N GLN A 467 -18.85 12.14 2.24
CA GLN A 467 -19.50 11.55 3.41
C GLN A 467 -20.91 11.03 3.12
N SER A 468 -21.68 11.77 2.31
CA SER A 468 -23.00 11.34 1.83
C SER A 468 -22.92 10.12 0.90
N LEU A 469 -21.90 10.05 0.02
CA LEU A 469 -21.62 8.89 -0.81
C LEU A 469 -21.26 7.68 0.05
N ASN A 470 -20.39 7.84 1.05
CA ASN A 470 -20.03 6.78 1.98
C ASN A 470 -21.25 6.22 2.73
N LEU A 471 -22.11 7.11 3.25
CA LEU A 471 -23.39 6.73 3.85
C LEU A 471 -24.31 6.02 2.86
N SER A 472 -24.36 6.48 1.61
CA SER A 472 -25.17 5.87 0.57
C SER A 472 -24.65 4.48 0.21
N LEU A 473 -23.33 4.30 0.08
CA LEU A 473 -22.71 3.00 -0.16
C LEU A 473 -22.97 2.03 1.00
N GLU A 474 -22.82 2.50 2.24
CA GLU A 474 -23.17 1.72 3.43
C GLU A 474 -24.67 1.38 3.49
N ASN A 475 -25.57 2.23 3.00
CA ASN A 475 -27.01 1.97 2.97
C ASN A 475 -27.48 1.12 1.77
N ILE A 476 -26.74 1.12 0.65
CA ILE A 476 -27.03 0.31 -0.54
C ILE A 476 -26.62 -1.16 -0.29
N TRP A 477 -25.59 -1.39 0.52
CA TRP A 477 -25.01 -2.72 0.76
C TRP A 477 -25.19 -3.23 2.20
N GLY A 478 -25.48 -2.34 3.16
CA GLY A 478 -25.75 -2.64 4.56
C GLY A 478 -27.16 -2.22 4.99
N ILE A 479 -27.90 -3.19 5.53
CA ILE A 479 -29.27 -3.06 6.03
C ILE A 479 -29.29 -2.17 7.29
N TRP A 480 -30.15 -1.14 7.32
CA TRP A 480 -30.64 -0.59 8.58
C TRP A 480 -32.17 -0.43 8.57
N SER A 481 -32.83 -1.21 9.43
CA SER A 481 -34.13 -0.89 10.05
C SER A 481 -34.44 -1.99 11.06
N ALA A 482 -34.70 -1.65 12.32
CA ALA A 482 -35.48 -2.54 13.17
C ALA A 482 -37.00 -2.36 12.97
N ASP A 483 -37.44 -1.25 12.36
CA ASP A 483 -38.82 -0.79 12.49
C ASP A 483 -39.36 0.20 11.41
N LYS A 484 -38.70 0.42 10.27
CA LYS A 484 -39.25 1.26 9.17
C LYS A 484 -38.96 0.75 7.75
N GLU A 485 -40.02 0.69 6.95
CA GLU A 485 -39.96 0.49 5.49
C GLU A 485 -39.16 1.62 4.81
N TRP A 486 -38.35 1.24 3.80
CA TRP A 486 -37.61 2.18 2.95
C TRP A 486 -38.56 2.93 2.02
N LEU A 487 -38.39 4.26 1.89
CA LEU A 487 -38.85 4.99 0.70
C LEU A 487 -37.66 5.10 -0.24
N GLN A 488 -37.64 4.29 -1.31
CA GLN A 488 -36.67 4.45 -2.40
C GLN A 488 -36.76 5.89 -2.93
N SER A 489 -35.68 6.66 -2.75
CA SER A 489 -35.52 7.97 -3.35
C SER A 489 -35.42 7.82 -4.87
N ASP A 490 -36.16 8.63 -5.63
CA ASP A 490 -36.16 8.60 -7.10
C ASP A 490 -34.76 8.86 -7.71
N PHE A 491 -33.85 9.52 -6.97
CA PHE A 491 -32.44 9.68 -7.34
C PHE A 491 -31.69 8.35 -7.53
N ILE A 492 -32.11 7.29 -6.83
CA ILE A 492 -31.47 5.96 -6.92
C ILE A 492 -31.98 5.18 -8.13
N LYS A 493 -33.21 5.43 -8.59
CA LYS A 493 -33.76 4.83 -9.81
C LYS A 493 -33.17 5.41 -11.10
N GLU A 494 -32.54 6.57 -11.02
CA GLU A 494 -31.96 7.27 -12.17
C GLU A 494 -30.48 6.91 -12.40
N TYR A 495 -29.83 6.29 -11.40
CA TYR A 495 -28.42 5.85 -11.45
C TYR A 495 -28.25 4.35 -11.76
N GLN A 496 -29.28 3.53 -11.55
CA GLN A 496 -29.37 2.15 -12.07
C GLN A 496 -29.85 2.16 -13.52
#